data_AF-A0A351QA95-F1
#
_entry.id   AF-A0A351QA95-F1
#
_cell.length_a   1.000
_cell.length_b   1.000
_cell.length_c   1.000
_cell.angle_alpha   90.00
_cell.angle_beta   90.00
_cell.angle_gamma   90.00
#
_symmetry.space_group_name_H-M   'P 1'
#
loop_
_entity.id
_entity.type
_entity.pdbx_description
1 polymer ?
#
loop_
_entity_poly.entity_id
_entity_poly.type
_entity_poly.pdbx_seq_one_letter_code
_entity_poly.pdbx_strand_id
1 'polypeptide(L)'
;MAVNGISGTGITGTLSNGSNAIDSAVLQNEAKKFSSLVKEMQNKTALGISEGTSLSGISSSQIAKNHRLNGDYTQGFYGAFTSDSDKSARPQGFAANSKTSSGKTPVIDKTSELYAQSMEMENYMVKMMLSSMRNTIQKTNLAGKDNEYARKMYDDMMYDNMAESITKNASLGLADQIYIELSGQR
;
A
#
# COMPACT_ATOMS: atom_id res chain seq x y z
N MET A 1 -51.32 10.09 -63.93
CA MET A 1 -51.85 9.44 -62.70
C MET A 1 -51.05 8.15 -62.51
N ALA A 2 -50.36 7.82 -61.42
CA ALA A 2 -50.18 8.45 -60.12
C ALA A 2 -48.91 7.85 -59.45
N VAL A 3 -48.35 8.63 -58.52
CA VAL A 3 -47.45 8.34 -57.39
C VAL A 3 -45.98 7.96 -57.66
N ASN A 4 -45.11 8.87 -57.21
CA ASN A 4 -43.66 8.79 -57.16
C ASN A 4 -43.27 8.10 -55.84
N GLY A 5 -42.71 6.89 -55.91
CA GLY A 5 -42.23 6.15 -54.75
C GLY A 5 -40.83 6.62 -54.35
N ILE A 6 -40.76 7.51 -53.36
CA ILE A 6 -39.52 7.86 -52.67
C ILE A 6 -39.33 6.82 -51.55
N SER A 7 -38.39 5.89 -51.69
CA SER A 7 -37.97 5.07 -50.57
C SER A 7 -36.58 4.47 -50.79
N GLY A 8 -35.60 4.96 -50.03
CA GLY A 8 -34.61 4.08 -49.43
C GLY A 8 -33.16 4.18 -49.92
N THR A 9 -32.57 5.37 -50.06
CA THR A 9 -31.10 5.47 -49.96
C THR A 9 -30.71 5.36 -48.50
N GLY A 10 -30.40 4.13 -48.08
CA GLY A 10 -29.90 3.81 -46.74
C GLY A 10 -28.59 4.54 -46.45
N ILE A 11 -28.70 5.64 -45.70
CA ILE A 11 -27.60 6.30 -44.99
C ILE A 11 -27.16 5.45 -43.80
N THR A 12 -26.46 4.33 -44.02
CA THR A 12 -25.99 3.47 -42.91
C THR A 12 -24.47 3.25 -42.91
N GLY A 13 -23.69 4.15 -43.53
CA GLY A 13 -22.23 4.01 -43.65
C GLY A 13 -21.37 4.95 -42.80
N THR A 14 -21.94 5.93 -42.11
CA THR A 14 -21.15 7.05 -41.53
C THR A 14 -20.98 7.03 -40.02
N LEU A 15 -21.71 6.18 -39.27
CA LEU A 15 -21.62 6.15 -37.81
C LEU A 15 -20.60 5.11 -37.29
N SER A 16 -20.35 4.03 -38.02
CA SER A 16 -19.41 2.97 -37.61
C SER A 16 -17.94 3.36 -37.76
N ASN A 17 -17.62 4.23 -38.73
CA ASN A 17 -16.26 4.76 -38.89
C ASN A 17 -15.94 5.91 -37.90
N GLY A 18 -16.97 6.51 -37.27
CA GLY A 18 -16.80 7.57 -36.29
C GLY A 18 -16.17 7.08 -34.99
N SER A 19 -16.65 5.96 -34.44
CA SER A 19 -16.15 5.37 -33.19
C SER A 19 -14.70 4.88 -33.30
N ASN A 20 -14.34 4.21 -34.40
CA ASN A 20 -12.97 3.78 -34.64
C ASN A 20 -12.02 4.98 -34.91
N ALA A 21 -12.53 6.07 -35.50
CA ALA A 21 -11.78 7.29 -35.73
C ALA A 21 -11.53 8.09 -34.44
N ILE A 22 -12.49 8.15 -33.52
CA ILE A 22 -12.28 8.78 -32.20
C ILE A 22 -11.35 7.95 -31.32
N ASP A 23 -11.46 6.62 -31.32
CA ASP A 23 -10.59 5.74 -30.53
C ASP A 23 -9.14 5.82 -31.03
N SER A 24 -8.94 5.82 -32.35
CA SER A 24 -7.61 6.01 -32.94
C SER A 24 -7.06 7.42 -32.73
N ALA A 25 -7.89 8.46 -32.73
CA ALA A 25 -7.47 9.82 -32.40
C ALA A 25 -7.09 9.99 -30.93
N VAL A 26 -7.83 9.35 -30.00
CA VAL A 26 -7.52 9.32 -28.57
C VAL A 26 -6.20 8.58 -28.33
N LEU A 27 -6.02 7.38 -28.91
CA LEU A 27 -4.78 6.61 -28.81
C LEU A 27 -3.57 7.37 -29.37
N GLN A 28 -3.72 8.08 -30.49
CA GLN A 28 -2.64 8.90 -31.05
C GLN A 28 -2.33 10.12 -30.17
N ASN A 29 -3.35 10.74 -29.57
CA ASN A 29 -3.15 11.86 -28.64
C ASN A 29 -2.44 11.39 -27.37
N GLU A 30 -2.82 10.24 -26.82
CA GLU A 30 -2.17 9.60 -25.69
C GLU A 30 -0.73 9.18 -26.00
N ALA A 31 -0.47 8.60 -27.18
CA ALA A 31 0.89 8.25 -27.61
C ALA A 31 1.79 9.49 -27.76
N LYS A 32 1.23 10.63 -28.22
CA LYS A 32 1.95 11.92 -28.28
C LYS A 32 2.23 12.49 -26.88
N LYS A 33 1.26 12.42 -25.97
CA LYS A 33 1.44 12.81 -24.56
C LYS A 33 2.47 11.92 -23.85
N PHE A 34 2.45 10.62 -24.12
CA PHE A 34 3.42 9.68 -23.57
C PHE A 34 4.83 9.92 -24.13
N SER A 35 4.97 10.07 -25.44
CA SER A 35 6.29 10.33 -26.06
C SER A 35 6.87 11.70 -25.67
N SER A 36 6.04 12.71 -25.45
CA SER A 36 6.48 14.00 -24.89
C SER A 36 6.91 13.87 -23.43
N LEU A 37 6.15 13.15 -22.60
CA LEU A 37 6.53 12.85 -21.21
C LEU A 37 7.85 12.06 -21.14
N VAL A 38 8.03 11.05 -21.99
CA VAL A 38 9.27 10.25 -22.04
C VAL A 38 10.44 11.12 -22.48
N LYS A 39 10.27 11.97 -23.50
CA LYS A 39 11.30 12.93 -23.90
C LYS A 39 11.60 13.93 -22.79
N GLU A 40 10.59 14.42 -22.09
CA GLU A 40 10.76 15.34 -20.95
C GLU A 40 11.53 14.66 -19.81
N MET A 41 11.19 13.42 -19.47
CA MET A 41 11.88 12.61 -18.48
C MET A 41 13.35 12.35 -18.85
N GLN A 42 13.60 12.00 -20.12
CA GLN A 42 14.95 11.77 -20.65
C GLN A 42 15.77 13.07 -20.73
N ASN A 43 15.16 14.18 -21.11
CA ASN A 43 15.83 15.48 -21.21
C ASN A 43 16.12 16.07 -19.82
N LYS A 44 15.24 15.83 -18.83
CA LYS A 44 15.47 16.13 -17.41
C LYS A 44 16.58 15.29 -16.80
N THR A 45 16.92 14.12 -17.38
CA THR A 45 18.11 13.34 -16.98
C THR A 45 19.41 13.82 -17.63
N ALA A 46 19.35 14.49 -18.78
CA ALA A 46 20.52 14.96 -19.54
C ALA A 46 21.03 16.35 -19.10
N LEU A 47 20.15 17.20 -18.57
CA LEU A 47 20.55 18.43 -17.88
C LEU A 47 20.67 18.11 -16.39
N GLY A 48 21.91 17.90 -15.90
CA GLY A 48 22.25 17.67 -14.49
C GLY A 48 22.00 18.87 -13.58
N ILE A 49 20.79 19.44 -13.64
CA ILE A 49 20.32 20.50 -12.79
C ILE A 49 19.49 19.84 -11.70
N SER A 50 20.10 19.80 -10.53
CA SER A 50 19.53 19.46 -9.23
C SER A 50 18.24 20.24 -8.96
N GLU A 51 17.10 19.66 -9.28
CA GLU A 51 15.88 19.87 -8.49
C GLU A 51 14.97 18.63 -8.59
N GLY A 52 14.58 18.15 -7.40
CA GLY A 52 14.21 16.76 -7.13
C GLY A 52 13.11 16.20 -8.02
N THR A 53 13.45 15.12 -8.74
CA THR A 53 12.63 13.95 -9.14
C THR A 53 13.26 13.34 -10.39
N SER A 54 14.33 12.56 -10.19
CA SER A 54 14.89 11.68 -11.23
C SER A 54 14.49 10.25 -10.89
N LEU A 55 13.71 9.62 -11.77
CA LEU A 55 13.33 8.20 -11.74
C LEU A 55 14.51 7.28 -12.13
N SER A 56 15.68 7.47 -11.50
CA SER A 56 16.64 6.38 -11.36
C SER A 56 16.06 5.37 -10.38
N GLY A 57 16.19 4.07 -10.64
CA GLY A 57 15.75 3.01 -9.72
C GLY A 57 16.08 3.34 -8.28
N ILE A 58 15.15 3.03 -7.36
CA ILE A 58 15.17 3.46 -5.96
C ILE A 58 16.50 3.01 -5.34
N SER A 59 17.44 3.94 -5.20
CA SER A 59 18.67 3.68 -4.47
C SER A 59 18.31 3.47 -3.01
N SER A 60 19.01 2.58 -2.29
CA SER A 60 18.77 2.37 -0.85
C SER A 60 18.89 3.66 -0.03
N SER A 61 19.64 4.65 -0.54
CA SER A 61 19.75 6.00 0.02
C SER A 61 18.52 6.90 -0.18
N GLN A 62 17.60 6.53 -1.07
CA GLN A 62 16.32 7.20 -1.32
C GLN A 62 15.15 6.57 -0.56
N ILE A 63 15.36 5.37 0.02
CA ILE A 63 14.48 4.82 1.03
C ILE A 63 14.62 5.75 2.24
N ALA A 64 13.51 6.34 2.68
CA ALA A 64 13.55 7.27 3.80
C ALA A 64 14.14 6.54 5.04
N LYS A 65 14.76 7.28 5.98
CA LYS A 65 15.40 6.69 7.18
C LYS A 65 14.48 5.77 8.01
N ASN A 66 13.18 5.91 7.81
CA ASN A 66 12.13 5.05 8.36
C ASN A 66 11.88 3.76 7.54
N HIS A 67 12.75 3.42 6.58
CA HIS A 67 12.65 2.28 5.67
C HIS A 67 11.41 2.27 4.76
N ARG A 68 10.75 3.42 4.58
CA ARG A 68 9.49 3.53 3.84
C ARG A 68 9.69 4.19 2.48
N LEU A 69 8.79 3.87 1.57
CA LEU A 69 8.71 4.48 0.25
C LEU A 69 7.84 5.73 0.29
N ASN A 70 8.15 6.68 -0.59
CA ASN A 70 7.27 7.83 -0.80
C ASN A 70 5.93 7.33 -1.36
N GLY A 71 4.83 7.70 -0.69
CA GLY A 71 3.48 7.25 -1.05
C GLY A 71 3.01 5.98 -0.34
N ASP A 72 3.78 5.45 0.61
CA ASP A 72 3.28 4.43 1.53
C ASP A 72 2.20 5.04 2.44
N TYR A 73 1.03 4.39 2.50
CA TYR A 73 -0.19 4.90 3.11
C TYR A 73 -0.34 4.55 4.60
N THR A 74 0.50 3.65 5.11
CA THR A 74 0.62 3.39 6.55
C THR A 74 1.50 4.47 7.21
N GLN A 75 1.45 4.66 8.52
CA GLN A 75 2.36 5.59 9.22
C GLN A 75 3.65 4.89 9.69
N GLY A 76 3.68 3.55 9.65
CA GLY A 76 4.79 2.71 10.11
C GLY A 76 4.97 2.75 11.64
N PHE A 77 5.94 2.00 12.15
CA PHE A 77 6.23 1.95 13.60
C PHE A 77 7.53 2.66 14.02
N TYR A 78 8.29 3.20 13.07
CA TYR A 78 9.53 3.91 13.36
C TYR A 78 9.26 5.19 14.16
N GLY A 79 9.85 5.32 15.34
CA GLY A 79 9.64 6.48 16.22
C GLY A 79 8.26 6.52 16.89
N ALA A 80 7.50 5.40 16.90
CA ALA A 80 6.26 5.31 17.69
C ALA A 80 6.51 5.49 19.20
N PHE A 81 7.70 5.12 19.67
CA PHE A 81 8.15 5.28 21.05
C PHE A 81 9.38 6.17 21.09
N THR A 82 9.29 7.28 21.83
CA THR A 82 10.35 8.30 21.94
C THR A 82 10.66 8.68 23.37
N SER A 83 9.88 8.20 24.35
CA SER A 83 10.09 8.55 25.75
C SER A 83 11.20 7.72 26.38
N ASP A 84 11.94 8.28 27.33
CA ASP A 84 12.98 7.52 28.04
C ASP A 84 12.41 6.36 28.87
N SER A 85 11.13 6.45 29.28
CA SER A 85 10.41 5.34 29.94
C SER A 85 10.19 4.13 29.03
N ASP A 86 10.19 4.31 27.71
CA ASP A 86 9.97 3.24 26.74
C ASP A 86 11.19 2.33 26.56
N LYS A 87 12.37 2.77 27.02
CA LYS A 87 13.62 1.99 26.98
C LYS A 87 13.62 0.82 27.97
N SER A 88 12.80 0.89 29.01
CA SER A 88 12.70 -0.12 30.05
C SER A 88 11.27 -0.65 30.22
N ALA A 89 10.57 -0.85 29.10
CA ALA A 89 9.20 -1.33 29.14
C ALA A 89 9.16 -2.80 29.56
N ARG A 90 8.13 -3.14 30.36
CA ARG A 90 7.82 -4.53 30.68
C ARG A 90 7.06 -5.15 29.50
N PRO A 91 7.25 -6.45 29.21
CA PRO A 91 6.49 -7.13 28.19
C PRO A 91 4.99 -7.10 28.52
N GLN A 92 4.17 -6.95 27.49
CA GLN A 92 2.71 -6.88 27.57
C GLN A 92 2.08 -8.03 26.77
N GLY A 93 0.77 -8.23 26.94
CA GLY A 93 0.00 -9.23 26.21
C GLY A 93 0.55 -10.66 26.36
N PHE A 94 0.69 -11.38 25.24
CA PHE A 94 1.21 -12.75 25.18
C PHE A 94 2.63 -12.88 25.75
N ALA A 95 3.45 -11.83 25.67
CA ALA A 95 4.80 -11.82 26.24
C ALA A 95 4.82 -11.48 27.74
N ALA A 96 3.71 -11.07 28.37
CA ALA A 96 3.72 -10.63 29.77
C ALA A 96 4.26 -11.69 30.75
N ASN A 97 4.07 -12.97 30.42
CA ASN A 97 4.56 -14.11 31.20
C ASN A 97 5.94 -14.62 30.76
N SER A 98 6.57 -14.00 29.76
CA SER A 98 7.90 -14.38 29.30
C SER A 98 8.93 -14.24 30.43
N LYS A 99 9.84 -15.21 30.49
CA LYS A 99 10.98 -15.23 31.39
C LYS A 99 12.24 -15.28 30.55
N THR A 100 13.25 -14.56 31.00
CA THR A 100 14.61 -14.70 30.47
C THR A 100 15.18 -16.06 30.85
N SER A 101 16.25 -16.49 30.18
CA SER A 101 17.04 -17.68 30.55
C SER A 101 17.49 -17.68 32.02
N SER A 102 17.65 -16.49 32.61
CA SER A 102 18.01 -16.28 34.02
C SER A 102 16.80 -16.19 34.97
N GLY A 103 15.58 -16.48 34.51
CA GLY A 103 14.34 -16.47 35.31
C GLY A 103 13.77 -15.08 35.63
N LYS A 104 14.44 -14.00 35.21
CA LYS A 104 14.00 -12.60 35.39
C LYS A 104 12.98 -12.20 34.32
N THR A 105 12.19 -11.17 34.60
CA THR A 105 11.32 -10.55 33.59
C THR A 105 12.18 -9.82 32.57
N PRO A 106 12.02 -10.08 31.26
CA PRO A 106 12.79 -9.40 30.22
C PRO A 106 12.45 -7.90 30.20
N VAL A 107 13.43 -7.09 29.82
CA VAL A 107 13.29 -5.65 29.67
C VAL A 107 13.37 -5.34 28.19
N ILE A 108 12.34 -4.66 27.68
CA ILE A 108 12.18 -4.35 26.26
C ILE A 108 12.52 -2.88 26.06
N ASP A 109 13.43 -2.62 25.12
CA ASP A 109 13.69 -1.27 24.63
C ASP A 109 12.82 -1.01 23.41
N LYS A 110 11.68 -0.33 23.63
CA LYS A 110 10.74 -0.01 22.56
C LYS A 110 11.22 1.09 21.62
N THR A 111 12.26 1.83 22.00
CA THR A 111 12.85 2.89 21.17
C THR A 111 13.84 2.34 20.14
N SER A 112 14.24 1.07 20.30
CA SER A 112 15.17 0.41 19.41
C SER A 112 14.59 0.13 18.02
N GLU A 113 15.48 0.13 17.01
CA GLU A 113 15.13 -0.28 15.64
C GLU A 113 14.66 -1.75 15.59
N LEU A 114 15.24 -2.61 16.43
CA LEU A 114 14.84 -4.00 16.55
C LEU A 114 13.38 -4.14 16.99
N TYR A 115 12.94 -3.31 17.93
CA TYR A 115 11.55 -3.31 18.37
C TYR A 115 10.60 -2.76 17.31
N ALA A 116 10.98 -1.67 16.63
CA ALA A 116 10.20 -1.15 15.50
C ALA A 116 9.99 -2.23 14.43
N GLN A 117 11.04 -3.01 14.11
CA GLN A 117 10.94 -4.11 13.15
C GLN A 117 10.12 -5.30 13.68
N SER A 118 10.18 -5.55 14.99
CA SER A 118 9.35 -6.57 15.64
C SER A 118 7.86 -6.20 15.58
N MET A 119 7.53 -4.91 15.69
CA MET A 119 6.17 -4.39 15.49
C MET A 119 5.71 -4.48 14.03
N GLU A 120 6.57 -4.18 13.05
CA GLU A 120 6.24 -4.40 11.63
C GLU A 120 5.89 -5.88 11.36
N MET A 121 6.58 -6.81 12.02
CA MET A 121 6.26 -8.23 11.91
C MET A 121 4.94 -8.61 12.60
N GLU A 122 4.64 -8.05 13.77
CA GLU A 122 3.31 -8.19 14.39
C GLU A 122 2.20 -7.65 13.49
N ASN A 123 2.40 -6.48 12.88
CA ASN A 123 1.45 -5.88 11.95
C ASN A 123 1.14 -6.80 10.76
N TYR A 124 2.16 -7.45 10.20
CA TYR A 124 1.97 -8.43 9.13
C TYR A 124 1.15 -9.64 9.59
N MET A 125 1.39 -10.15 10.80
CA MET A 125 0.59 -11.24 11.37
C MET A 125 -0.86 -10.82 11.63
N VAL A 126 -1.07 -9.62 12.17
CA VAL A 126 -2.40 -9.04 12.40
C VAL A 126 -3.12 -8.85 11.06
N LYS A 127 -2.45 -8.34 10.03
CA LYS A 127 -2.99 -8.25 8.66
C LYS A 127 -3.43 -9.61 8.14
N MET A 128 -2.63 -10.65 8.33
CA MET A 128 -2.98 -12.02 7.92
C MET A 128 -4.22 -12.55 8.67
N MET A 129 -4.34 -12.25 9.97
CA MET A 129 -5.53 -12.56 10.77
C MET A 129 -6.77 -11.78 10.31
N LEU A 130 -6.64 -10.46 10.07
CA LEU A 130 -7.72 -9.63 9.56
C LEU A 130 -8.17 -10.10 8.17
N SER A 131 -7.23 -10.52 7.33
CA SER A 131 -7.53 -11.09 6.02
C SER A 131 -8.27 -12.42 6.14
N SER A 132 -7.93 -13.30 7.09
CA SER A 132 -8.64 -14.57 7.28
C SER A 132 -10.06 -14.33 7.83
N MET A 133 -10.23 -13.37 8.74
CA MET A 133 -11.54 -12.91 9.21
C MET A 133 -12.38 -12.34 8.05
N ARG A 134 -11.79 -11.49 7.20
CA ARG A 134 -12.45 -10.95 6.00
C ARG A 134 -12.93 -12.07 5.07
N ASN A 135 -12.09 -13.07 4.83
CA ASN A 135 -12.43 -14.20 3.96
C ASN A 135 -13.59 -15.06 4.50
N THR A 136 -13.88 -14.97 5.81
CA THR A 136 -15.01 -15.66 6.44
C THR A 136 -16.33 -14.91 6.25
N ILE A 137 -16.29 -13.62 5.92
CA ILE A 137 -17.50 -12.83 5.63
C ILE A 137 -18.04 -13.26 4.27
N GLN A 138 -19.24 -13.85 4.25
CA GLN A 138 -19.90 -14.20 3.00
C GLN A 138 -20.12 -12.93 2.18
N LYS A 139 -19.43 -12.84 1.03
CA LYS A 139 -19.63 -11.77 0.06
C LYS A 139 -20.95 -12.02 -0.64
N THR A 140 -22.05 -11.60 -0.03
CA THR A 140 -23.35 -11.62 -0.68
C THR A 140 -23.21 -10.83 -1.99
N ASN A 141 -23.57 -11.43 -3.12
CA ASN A 141 -23.48 -10.87 -4.48
C ASN A 141 -24.38 -9.63 -4.70
N LEU A 142 -24.68 -8.87 -3.65
CA LEU A 142 -25.69 -7.82 -3.59
C LEU A 142 -25.17 -6.45 -4.08
N ALA A 143 -23.85 -6.27 -4.14
CA ALA A 143 -23.21 -5.09 -4.71
C ALA A 143 -22.60 -5.46 -6.07
N GLY A 144 -23.16 -4.94 -7.15
CA GLY A 144 -22.84 -5.30 -8.54
C GLY A 144 -21.34 -5.36 -8.87
N LYS A 145 -21.02 -6.20 -9.85
CA LYS A 145 -19.66 -6.55 -10.32
C LYS A 145 -18.80 -5.36 -10.79
N ASP A 146 -19.37 -4.17 -10.90
CA ASP A 146 -18.75 -3.05 -11.61
C ASP A 146 -17.77 -2.22 -10.75
N ASN A 147 -17.78 -2.39 -9.41
CA ASN A 147 -16.91 -1.65 -8.48
C ASN A 147 -15.92 -2.52 -7.70
N GLU A 148 -15.67 -3.76 -8.13
CA GLU A 148 -14.85 -4.71 -7.38
C GLU A 148 -13.38 -4.26 -7.22
N TYR A 149 -12.81 -3.59 -8.22
CA TYR A 149 -11.42 -3.14 -8.19
C TYR A 149 -11.21 -1.97 -7.22
N ALA A 150 -11.99 -0.90 -7.35
CA ALA A 150 -11.91 0.27 -6.47
C ALA A 150 -12.25 -0.09 -5.02
N ARG A 151 -13.26 -0.96 -4.82
CA ARG A 151 -13.63 -1.45 -3.49
C ARG A 151 -12.51 -2.30 -2.86
N LYS A 152 -11.86 -3.18 -3.63
CA LYS A 152 -10.73 -3.97 -3.11
C LYS A 152 -9.56 -3.08 -2.70
N MET A 153 -9.20 -2.08 -3.51
CA MET A 153 -8.13 -1.14 -3.14
C MET A 153 -8.44 -0.38 -1.85
N TYR A 154 -9.68 0.13 -1.72
CA TYR A 154 -10.10 0.80 -0.49
C TYR A 154 -10.08 -0.15 0.71
N ASP A 155 -10.66 -1.35 0.56
CA ASP A 155 -10.69 -2.36 1.60
C ASP A 155 -9.26 -2.69 2.05
N ASP A 156 -8.34 -2.94 1.12
CA ASP A 156 -6.96 -3.33 1.45
C ASP A 156 -6.22 -2.19 2.19
N MET A 157 -6.36 -0.94 1.74
CA MET A 157 -5.81 0.22 2.48
C MET A 157 -6.45 0.38 3.87
N MET A 158 -7.76 0.11 4.00
CA MET A 158 -8.47 0.17 5.26
C MET A 158 -8.00 -0.91 6.24
N TYR A 159 -7.87 -2.16 5.78
CA TYR A 159 -7.40 -3.27 6.59
C TYR A 159 -5.94 -3.10 7.00
N ASP A 160 -5.11 -2.49 6.14
CA ASP A 160 -3.73 -2.15 6.47
C ASP A 160 -3.65 -1.09 7.57
N ASN A 161 -4.46 -0.02 7.50
CA ASN A 161 -4.55 0.98 8.56
C ASN A 161 -5.12 0.38 9.87
N MET A 162 -6.09 -0.52 9.76
CA MET A 162 -6.66 -1.18 10.92
C MET A 162 -5.65 -2.12 11.60
N ALA A 163 -4.88 -2.88 10.82
CA ALA A 163 -3.79 -3.71 11.34
C ALA A 163 -2.76 -2.85 12.08
N GLU A 164 -2.37 -1.71 11.48
CA GLU A 164 -1.44 -0.77 12.10
C GLU A 164 -1.98 -0.20 13.42
N SER A 165 -3.25 0.21 13.44
CA SER A 165 -3.91 0.73 14.65
C SER A 165 -4.01 -0.33 15.75
N ILE A 166 -4.32 -1.58 15.38
CA ILE A 166 -4.38 -2.71 16.32
C ILE A 166 -2.99 -2.97 16.90
N THR A 167 -1.94 -3.02 16.07
CA THR A 167 -0.58 -3.24 16.56
C THR A 167 -0.09 -2.09 17.44
N LYS A 168 -0.45 -0.83 17.15
CA LYS A 168 -0.08 0.33 17.99
C LYS A 168 -0.82 0.38 19.33
N ASN A 169 -2.14 0.12 19.34
CA ASN A 169 -2.99 0.40 20.50
C ASN A 169 -3.42 -0.87 21.27
N ALA A 170 -3.58 -1.98 20.57
CA ALA A 170 -4.03 -3.26 21.11
C ALA A 170 -2.92 -4.31 20.95
N SER A 171 -1.66 -3.89 21.11
CA SER A 171 -0.47 -4.72 20.96
C SER A 171 -0.69 -6.07 21.64
N LEU A 172 -0.75 -7.13 20.86
CA LEU A 172 -1.06 -8.47 21.34
C LEU A 172 0.08 -9.01 22.20
N GLY A 173 1.26 -8.37 22.16
CA GLY A 173 2.47 -8.82 22.83
C GLY A 173 3.28 -9.80 21.99
N LEU A 174 2.99 -9.91 20.68
CA LEU A 174 3.76 -10.74 19.77
C LEU A 174 5.08 -10.05 19.40
N ALA A 175 5.06 -8.75 19.12
CA ALA A 175 6.26 -7.94 18.89
C ALA A 175 7.23 -8.04 20.08
N ASP A 176 6.69 -8.03 21.31
CA ASP A 176 7.46 -8.21 22.53
C ASP A 176 8.12 -9.60 22.58
N GLN A 177 7.41 -10.67 22.20
CA GLN A 177 7.96 -12.02 22.16
C GLN A 177 9.07 -12.16 21.11
N ILE A 178 8.85 -11.59 19.93
CA ILE A 178 9.83 -11.55 18.83
C ILE A 178 11.08 -10.79 19.28
N TYR A 179 10.91 -9.63 19.90
CA TYR A 179 12.02 -8.82 20.40
C TYR A 179 12.86 -9.60 21.42
N ILE A 180 12.23 -10.27 22.37
CA ILE A 180 12.95 -11.05 23.40
C ILE A 180 13.74 -12.19 22.75
N GLU A 181 13.17 -12.84 21.73
CA GLU A 181 13.86 -13.90 20.98
C GLU A 181 15.07 -13.38 20.21
N LEU A 182 14.89 -12.28 19.46
CA LEU A 182 15.96 -11.71 18.64
C LEU A 182 17.03 -11.00 19.47
N SER A 183 16.68 -10.47 20.64
CA SER A 183 17.64 -9.86 21.57
C SER A 183 18.43 -10.89 22.39
N GLY A 184 18.15 -12.19 22.23
CA GLY A 184 18.86 -13.26 22.92
C GLY A 184 18.58 -13.32 24.42
N GLN A 185 17.45 -12.78 24.86
CA GLN A 185 17.07 -12.77 26.28
C GLN A 185 16.39 -14.07 26.72
N ARG A 186 15.93 -14.92 25.79
CA ARG A 186 15.32 -16.23 26.05
C ARG A 186 16.33 -17.36 26.21
#